data_AF-A0A0K8J5Q7-F1
#
_entry.id   AF-A0A0K8J5Q7-F1
#
_cell.length_a   1.000
_cell.length_b   1.000
_cell.length_c   1.000
_cell.angle_alpha   90.00
_cell.angle_beta   90.00
_cell.angle_gamma   90.00
#
_symmetry.space_group_name_H-M   'P 1'
#
loop_
_entity.id
_entity.type
_entity.pdbx_description
1 polymer ?
#
loop_
_entity_poly.entity_id
_entity_poly.type
_entity_poly.pdbx_seq_one_letter_code
_entity_poly.pdbx_strand_id
1 'polypeptide(L)'
;MKYFCYVSDRVGTCYHEFYKGKWDGKTFWKSDSILLHDDTLEELQLYKAFTAVLPDYDPYGETQVNQSQWEAILDYASQLDTEAKPALTEAAAWVKNVFENEGVFTILGI
;
A
#
# COMPACT_ATOMS: atom_id res chain seq x y z
N MET A 1 -11.09 -9.01 2.81
CA MET A 1 -10.88 -7.57 2.63
C MET A 1 -11.58 -7.19 1.32
N LYS A 2 -12.27 -6.04 1.27
CA LYS A 2 -13.04 -5.55 0.11
C LYS A 2 -12.10 -5.05 -0.98
N TYR A 3 -11.03 -4.34 -0.62
CA TYR A 3 -10.11 -3.69 -1.56
C TYR A 3 -8.75 -4.36 -1.58
N PHE A 4 -8.29 -4.81 -0.41
CA PHE A 4 -7.06 -5.58 -0.29
C PHE A 4 -7.34 -7.09 -0.36
N CYS A 5 -6.31 -7.87 -0.66
CA CYS A 5 -6.32 -9.32 -0.43
C CYS A 5 -5.01 -9.79 0.20
N TYR A 6 -5.03 -10.99 0.79
CA TYR A 6 -3.81 -11.66 1.18
C TYR A 6 -3.15 -12.30 -0.04
N VAL A 7 -1.84 -12.55 0.04
CA VAL A 7 -1.10 -13.24 -1.04
C VAL A 7 -1.71 -14.59 -1.41
N SER A 8 -2.28 -15.33 -0.44
CA SER A 8 -2.97 -16.61 -0.68
C SER A 8 -4.21 -16.50 -1.56
N ASP A 9 -4.82 -15.30 -1.61
CA ASP A 9 -6.10 -15.03 -2.26
C ASP A 9 -5.91 -14.26 -3.59
N ARG A 10 -4.65 -14.04 -3.98
CA ARG A 10 -4.26 -13.30 -5.18
C ARG A 10 -4.73 -14.01 -6.46
N VAL A 11 -5.25 -13.24 -7.41
CA VAL A 11 -5.63 -13.71 -8.75
C VAL A 11 -4.89 -12.88 -9.79
N GLY A 12 -3.98 -13.50 -10.54
CA GLY A 12 -3.13 -12.78 -11.51
C GLY A 12 -1.88 -12.17 -10.86
N THR A 13 -1.27 -11.17 -11.49
CA THR A 13 0.02 -10.60 -11.06
C THR A 13 0.04 -9.09 -10.91
N CYS A 14 -1.01 -8.38 -11.33
CA CYS A 14 -1.02 -6.91 -11.37
C CYS A 14 -1.48 -6.32 -10.03
N TYR A 15 -0.52 -6.05 -9.14
CA TYR A 15 -0.79 -5.60 -7.78
C TYR A 15 0.29 -4.65 -7.27
N HIS A 16 -0.14 -3.79 -6.35
CA HIS A 16 0.72 -3.06 -5.44
C HIS A 16 0.84 -3.87 -4.14
N GLU A 17 1.98 -4.53 -3.95
CA GLU A 17 2.27 -5.28 -2.74
C GLU A 17 2.68 -4.34 -1.60
N PHE A 18 1.96 -4.42 -0.48
CA PHE A 18 2.38 -3.80 0.77
C PHE A 18 3.26 -4.81 1.49
N TYR A 19 4.57 -4.70 1.24
CA TYR A 19 5.61 -5.55 1.78
C TYR A 19 5.96 -5.15 3.21
N LYS A 20 5.96 -6.11 4.14
CA LYS A 20 6.31 -5.86 5.55
C LYS A 20 7.81 -5.56 5.69
N GLY A 21 8.13 -4.33 6.12
CA GLY A 21 9.49 -3.87 6.34
C GLY A 21 10.13 -3.17 5.13
N LYS A 22 11.46 -3.06 5.18
CA LYS A 22 12.27 -2.67 4.02
C LYS A 22 12.39 -3.86 3.07
N TRP A 23 12.12 -3.64 1.79
CA TRP A 23 12.28 -4.68 0.78
C TRP A 23 13.73 -5.18 0.67
N ASP A 24 13.90 -6.48 0.47
CA ASP A 24 15.21 -7.15 0.43
C ASP A 24 15.86 -7.18 -0.97
N GLY A 25 15.20 -6.57 -1.96
CA GLY A 25 15.66 -6.47 -3.35
C GLY A 25 15.40 -7.71 -4.20
N LYS A 26 14.69 -8.72 -3.69
CA LYS A 26 14.47 -9.98 -4.43
C LYS A 26 13.16 -10.70 -4.14
N THR A 27 12.58 -10.51 -2.96
CA THR A 27 11.42 -11.28 -2.49
C THR A 27 10.15 -10.51 -2.80
N PHE A 28 9.32 -11.06 -3.67
CA PHE A 28 7.97 -10.58 -3.94
C PHE A 28 6.95 -11.57 -3.38
N TRP A 29 5.71 -11.12 -3.22
CA TRP A 29 4.59 -11.92 -2.73
C TRP A 29 4.89 -12.55 -1.38
N LYS A 30 5.44 -11.76 -0.45
CA LYS A 30 5.76 -12.25 0.88
C LYS A 30 4.47 -12.67 1.58
N SER A 31 4.46 -13.83 2.22
CA SER A 31 3.21 -14.44 2.73
C SER A 31 2.47 -13.57 3.76
N ASP A 32 3.18 -12.64 4.40
CA ASP A 32 2.62 -11.70 5.36
C ASP A 32 2.32 -10.31 4.77
N SER A 33 2.45 -10.13 3.44
CA SER A 33 2.02 -8.93 2.72
C SER A 33 0.50 -8.91 2.50
N ILE A 34 -0.02 -7.71 2.29
CA ILE A 34 -1.35 -7.49 1.72
C ILE A 34 -1.20 -6.83 0.35
N LEU A 35 -2.16 -7.07 -0.54
CA LEU A 35 -2.07 -6.67 -1.93
C LEU A 35 -3.25 -5.77 -2.29
N LEU A 36 -2.98 -4.71 -3.03
CA LEU A 36 -3.97 -3.84 -3.64
C LEU A 36 -3.92 -4.04 -5.15
N HIS A 37 -5.04 -4.40 -5.77
CA HIS A 37 -5.06 -4.58 -7.23
C HIS A 37 -4.87 -3.23 -7.94
N ASP A 38 -4.16 -3.23 -9.08
CA ASP A 38 -3.87 -2.00 -9.84
C ASP A 38 -5.15 -1.26 -10.27
N ASP A 39 -6.13 -1.98 -10.83
CA ASP A 39 -7.45 -1.41 -11.14
C ASP A 39 -8.11 -0.71 -9.93
N THR A 40 -7.96 -1.25 -8.71
CA THR A 40 -8.51 -0.62 -7.50
C THR A 40 -7.72 0.63 -7.12
N LEU A 41 -6.40 0.63 -7.30
CA LEU A 41 -5.56 1.81 -7.10
C LEU A 41 -5.96 2.94 -8.05
N GLU A 42 -6.20 2.63 -9.33
CA GLU A 42 -6.64 3.57 -10.36
C GLU A 42 -8.06 4.07 -10.12
N GLU A 43 -9.03 3.17 -9.92
CA GLU A 43 -10.44 3.50 -9.69
C GLU A 43 -10.61 4.44 -8.48
N LEU A 44 -9.89 4.15 -7.39
CA LEU A 44 -9.95 4.96 -6.17
C LEU A 44 -9.00 6.16 -6.20
N GLN A 45 -8.20 6.30 -7.25
CA GLN A 45 -7.21 7.37 -7.42
C GLN A 45 -6.17 7.43 -6.29
N LEU A 46 -5.80 6.28 -5.73
CA LEU A 46 -4.86 6.17 -4.61
C LEU A 46 -3.46 6.66 -4.98
N TYR A 47 -3.07 6.52 -6.25
CA TYR A 47 -1.83 7.09 -6.78
C TYR A 47 -1.71 8.59 -6.53
N LYS A 48 -2.82 9.35 -6.51
CA LYS A 48 -2.78 10.80 -6.20
C LYS A 48 -2.32 11.05 -4.78
N ALA A 49 -2.80 10.26 -3.82
CA ALA A 49 -2.39 10.36 -2.42
C ALA A 49 -0.94 9.94 -2.24
N PHE A 50 -0.51 8.87 -2.92
CA PHE A 50 0.87 8.40 -2.87
C PHE A 50 1.83 9.44 -3.47
N THR A 51 1.61 9.90 -4.70
CA THR A 51 2.45 10.91 -5.36
C THR A 51 2.47 12.25 -4.61
N ALA A 52 1.39 12.62 -3.93
CA ALA A 52 1.34 13.87 -3.17
C ALA A 52 2.20 13.84 -1.89
N VAL A 53 2.39 12.67 -1.29
CA VAL A 53 3.05 12.52 0.02
C VAL A 53 4.43 11.88 -0.08
N LEU A 54 4.61 10.96 -1.03
CA LEU A 54 5.82 10.20 -1.26
C LEU A 54 6.55 10.81 -2.47
N PRO A 55 7.61 11.62 -2.25
CA PRO A 55 8.29 12.32 -3.34
C PRO A 55 8.93 11.38 -4.36
N ASP A 56 9.32 10.18 -3.90
CA ASP A 56 9.95 9.13 -4.71
C ASP A 56 8.98 7.97 -4.98
N TYR A 57 7.67 8.25 -5.07
CA TYR A 57 6.69 7.22 -5.42
C TYR A 57 6.96 6.67 -6.82
N ASP A 58 7.18 5.35 -6.89
CA ASP A 58 7.35 4.61 -8.14
C ASP A 58 6.22 3.56 -8.27
N PRO A 59 5.24 3.76 -9.17
CA PRO A 59 4.16 2.80 -9.38
C PRO A 59 4.61 1.46 -9.97
N TYR A 60 5.86 1.35 -10.43
CA TYR A 60 6.44 0.13 -11.00
C TYR A 60 7.69 -0.35 -10.25
N GLY A 61 7.98 0.23 -9.09
CA GLY A 61 9.19 -0.02 -8.31
C GLY A 61 8.89 -0.09 -6.82
N GLU A 62 9.93 0.07 -6.00
CA GLU A 62 9.80 0.13 -4.56
C GLU A 62 9.59 1.56 -4.03
N THR A 63 8.69 1.72 -3.08
CA THR A 63 8.53 2.97 -2.34
C THR A 63 8.37 2.68 -0.86
N GLN A 64 9.32 3.15 -0.05
CA GLN A 64 9.25 2.99 1.40
C GLN A 64 8.27 3.99 2.03
N VAL A 65 7.49 3.53 2.99
CA VAL A 65 6.49 4.32 3.70
C VAL A 65 6.69 4.17 5.20
N ASN A 66 6.91 5.29 5.88
CA ASN A 66 6.94 5.37 7.34
C ASN A 66 5.60 5.81 7.92
N GLN A 67 5.48 5.79 9.26
CA GLN A 67 4.23 6.14 9.94
C GLN A 67 3.70 7.54 9.60
N SER A 68 4.56 8.57 9.64
CA SER A 68 4.13 9.94 9.35
C SER A 68 3.66 10.13 7.91
N GLN A 69 4.29 9.44 6.96
CA GLN A 69 3.87 9.42 5.56
C GLN A 69 2.54 8.70 5.40
N TRP A 70 2.34 7.56 6.08
CA TRP A 70 1.08 6.84 6.05
C TRP A 70 -0.09 7.69 6.58
N GLU A 71 0.12 8.40 7.69
CA GLU A 71 -0.86 9.34 8.24
C GLU A 71 -1.18 10.47 7.25
N ALA A 72 -0.17 11.05 6.61
CA ALA A 72 -0.37 12.08 5.59
C ALA A 72 -1.08 11.56 4.31
N ILE A 73 -0.79 10.32 3.88
CA ILE A 73 -1.50 9.64 2.78
C ILE A 73 -2.97 9.49 3.14
N LEU A 74 -3.24 9.03 4.37
CA LEU A 74 -4.57 8.88 4.92
C LEU A 74 -5.33 10.21 4.99
N ASP A 75 -4.65 11.32 5.31
CA ASP A 75 -5.26 12.64 5.33
C ASP A 75 -5.55 13.14 3.91
N TYR A 76 -4.62 12.99 2.98
CA TYR A 76 -4.85 13.35 1.58
C TYR A 76 -6.00 12.53 0.97
N ALA A 77 -6.02 11.22 1.20
CA ALA A 77 -7.07 10.34 0.70
C ALA A 77 -8.48 10.72 1.22
N SER A 78 -8.58 11.37 2.38
CA SER A 78 -9.86 11.87 2.91
C SER A 78 -10.43 13.06 2.13
N GLN A 79 -9.62 13.69 1.29
CA GLN A 79 -10.00 14.82 0.44
C GLN A 79 -10.41 14.38 -0.97
N LEU A 80 -10.22 13.09 -1.30
CA LEU A 80 -10.63 12.52 -2.57
C LEU A 80 -12.13 12.20 -2.53
N ASP A 81 -12.84 12.50 -3.62
CA ASP A 81 -14.25 12.15 -3.82
C ASP A 81 -14.40 10.68 -4.29
N THR A 82 -13.71 9.77 -3.59
CA THR A 82 -13.66 8.32 -3.87
C THR A 82 -13.69 7.52 -2.56
N GLU A 83 -13.75 6.18 -2.64
CA GLU A 83 -13.59 5.30 -1.47
C GLU A 83 -12.12 5.10 -1.03
N ALA A 84 -11.19 5.98 -1.43
CA ALA A 84 -9.77 5.89 -1.11
C ALA A 84 -9.48 5.76 0.39
N LYS A 85 -10.05 6.65 1.21
CA LYS A 85 -9.84 6.61 2.67
C LYS A 85 -10.39 5.33 3.31
N PRO A 86 -11.63 4.90 3.03
CA PRO A 86 -12.12 3.58 3.45
C PRO A 86 -11.20 2.42 3.03
N ALA A 87 -10.71 2.42 1.78
CA ALA A 87 -9.84 1.37 1.29
C ALA A 87 -8.53 1.30 2.06
N LEU A 88 -7.83 2.42 2.25
CA LEU A 88 -6.60 2.45 3.04
C LEU A 88 -6.84 2.12 4.52
N THR A 89 -8.01 2.45 5.06
CA THR A 89 -8.36 2.12 6.46
C THR A 89 -8.54 0.61 6.66
N GLU A 90 -8.92 -0.15 5.62
CA GLU A 90 -8.96 -1.61 5.68
C GLU A 90 -7.59 -2.23 5.99
N ALA A 91 -6.51 -1.59 5.51
CA ALA A 91 -5.13 -2.00 5.79
C ALA A 91 -4.63 -1.59 7.19
N ALA A 92 -5.38 -0.78 7.95
CA ALA A 92 -4.87 -0.12 9.16
C ALA A 92 -4.35 -1.08 10.24
N ALA A 93 -5.02 -2.21 10.45
CA ALA A 93 -4.58 -3.22 11.42
C ALA A 93 -3.25 -3.85 11.02
N TRP A 94 -3.06 -4.12 9.72
CA TRP A 94 -1.81 -4.63 9.17
C TRP A 94 -0.71 -3.58 9.28
N VAL A 95 -0.96 -2.36 8.82
CA VAL A 95 0.01 -1.26 8.85
C VAL A 95 0.49 -0.97 10.28
N LYS A 96 -0.44 -0.95 11.25
CA LYS A 96 -0.11 -0.80 12.67
C LYS A 96 0.85 -1.90 13.15
N ASN A 97 0.55 -3.17 12.84
CA ASN A 97 1.44 -4.28 13.20
C ASN A 97 2.82 -4.12 12.55
N VAL A 98 2.89 -3.68 11.30
CA VAL A 98 4.17 -3.47 10.62
C VAL A 98 4.97 -2.37 11.28
N PHE A 99 4.37 -1.21 11.60
CA PHE A 99 5.09 -0.13 12.27
C PHE A 99 5.60 -0.53 13.66
N GLU A 100 4.85 -1.34 14.41
CA GLU A 100 5.28 -1.84 15.72
C GLU A 100 6.51 -2.78 15.64
N ASN A 101 6.73 -3.46 14.50
CA ASN A 101 7.79 -4.48 14.37
C ASN A 101 8.95 -4.05 13.47
N GLU A 102 8.69 -3.24 12.44
CA GLU A 102 9.65 -2.91 11.38
C GLU A 102 9.85 -1.39 11.21
N GLY A 103 8.95 -0.56 11.74
CA GLY A 103 8.96 0.90 11.62
C GLY A 103 8.58 1.45 10.22
N VAL A 104 8.68 0.64 9.17
CA VAL A 104 8.31 0.98 7.79
C VAL A 104 7.66 -0.21 7.08
N PHE A 105 6.91 0.06 6.02
CA PHE A 105 6.59 -0.93 4.99
C PHE A 105 7.08 -0.42 3.63
N THR A 106 7.06 -1.28 2.62
CA THR A 106 7.43 -0.93 1.25
C THR A 106 6.27 -1.24 0.33
N ILE A 107 5.86 -0.29 -0.51
CA ILE A 107 4.93 -0.55 -1.62
C ILE A 107 5.78 -1.03 -2.80
N LEU A 108 5.43 -2.16 -3.40
CA LEU A 108 6.07 -2.70 -4.60
C LEU A 108 5.03 -2.76 -5.72
N GLY A 109 5.25 -2.05 -6.82
CA GLY A 109 4.44 -2.20 -8.03
C GLY A 109 4.89 -3.43 -8.84
N ILE A 110 3.98 -4.40 -9.06
CA ILE A 110 4.28 -5.70 -9.71
C ILE A 110 3.26 -6.03 -10.80
#